data_AF-A0A9P6B9K7-F1
#
_entry.id   AF-A0A9P6B9K7-F1
#
_cell.length_a   1.000
_cell.length_b   1.000
_cell.length_c   1.000
_cell.angle_alpha   90.00
_cell.angle_beta   90.00
_cell.angle_gamma   90.00
#
_symmetry.space_group_name_H-M   'P 1'
#
loop_
_entity.id
_entity.type
_entity.pdbx_description
1 polymer ?
#
loop_
_entity_poly.entity_id
_entity_poly.type
_entity_poly.pdbx_seq_one_letter_code
_entity_poly.pdbx_strand_id
1 'polypeptide(L)'
;MDNQKERVQEKAQTQKDKIQKAKSQKEKELELEKKWKEYVDNIIYSNRYSDDVYEYRHVILPKQFLKLIPKQLFEPNDSGSLRILAEEEWRGIGIIQSIGWEHYEVHAPEPHVLLFRRLKESADKANSRTK
;
A
#
# COMPACT_ATOMS: atom_id res chain seq x y z
N MET A 1 37.20 -33.99 -32.13
CA MET A 1 36.33 -34.52 -31.06
C MET A 1 35.91 -33.39 -30.10
N ASP A 2 35.86 -32.15 -30.58
CA ASP A 2 36.01 -30.96 -29.71
C ASP A 2 34.70 -30.23 -29.42
N ASN A 3 33.69 -30.43 -30.27
CA ASN A 3 32.39 -29.72 -30.20
C ASN A 3 31.50 -30.17 -29.01
N GLN A 4 31.77 -31.33 -28.39
CA GLN A 4 31.01 -31.77 -27.21
C GLN A 4 31.47 -31.09 -25.91
N LYS A 5 32.77 -30.77 -25.77
CA LYS A 5 33.30 -30.14 -24.56
C LYS A 5 32.88 -28.67 -24.44
N GLU A 6 32.89 -27.93 -25.55
CA GLU A 6 32.43 -26.54 -25.60
C GLU A 6 30.94 -26.41 -25.27
N ARG A 7 30.08 -27.25 -25.84
CA ARG A 7 28.63 -27.25 -25.56
C ARG A 7 28.28 -27.57 -24.10
N VAL A 8 29.10 -28.40 -23.44
CA VAL A 8 28.93 -28.70 -22.01
C VAL A 8 29.36 -27.51 -21.14
N GLN A 9 30.45 -26.83 -21.50
CA GLN A 9 30.91 -25.63 -20.81
C GLN A 9 29.94 -24.45 -20.97
N GLU A 10 29.42 -24.23 -22.17
CA GLU A 10 28.43 -23.17 -22.47
C GLU A 10 27.11 -23.40 -21.71
N LYS A 11 26.62 -24.65 -21.65
CA LYS A 11 25.44 -25.02 -20.86
C LYS A 11 25.66 -24.79 -19.36
N ALA A 12 26.83 -25.14 -18.84
CA ALA A 12 27.17 -24.90 -17.44
C ALA A 12 27.27 -23.40 -17.11
N GLN A 13 27.81 -22.59 -18.02
CA GLN A 13 27.89 -21.14 -17.86
C GLN A 13 26.48 -20.51 -17.85
N THR A 14 25.64 -20.87 -18.82
CA THR A 14 24.26 -20.39 -18.91
C THR A 14 23.44 -20.77 -17.67
N GLN A 15 23.67 -21.96 -17.11
CA GLN A 15 23.00 -22.41 -15.89
C GLN A 15 23.47 -21.63 -14.66
N LYS A 16 24.76 -21.33 -14.54
CA LYS A 16 25.31 -20.47 -13.48
C LYS A 16 24.74 -19.05 -13.56
N ASP A 17 24.66 -18.47 -14.75
CA ASP A 17 24.13 -17.11 -14.95
C ASP A 17 22.64 -17.02 -14.58
N LYS A 18 21.84 -18.05 -14.91
CA LYS A 18 20.44 -18.15 -14.47
C LYS A 18 20.31 -18.21 -12.96
N ILE A 19 21.15 -19.00 -12.28
CA ILE A 19 21.16 -19.12 -10.82
C ILE A 19 21.56 -17.78 -10.18
N GLN A 20 22.59 -17.12 -10.71
CA GLN A 20 23.05 -15.81 -10.26
C GLN A 20 21.94 -14.76 -10.39
N LYS A 21 21.24 -14.73 -11.53
CA LYS A 21 20.13 -13.81 -11.79
C LYS A 21 18.94 -14.07 -10.85
N ALA A 22 18.58 -15.34 -10.64
CA ALA A 22 17.52 -15.71 -9.71
C ALA A 22 17.86 -15.33 -8.27
N LYS A 23 19.11 -15.52 -7.84
CA LYS A 23 19.61 -15.10 -6.52
C LYS A 23 19.50 -13.58 -6.35
N SER A 24 19.97 -12.81 -7.33
CA SER A 24 19.87 -11.34 -7.31
C SER A 24 18.42 -10.84 -7.29
N GLN A 25 17.51 -11.49 -8.01
CA GLN A 25 16.10 -11.13 -8.01
C GLN A 25 15.44 -11.39 -6.64
N LYS A 26 15.75 -12.53 -6.03
CA LYS A 26 15.25 -12.88 -4.68
C LYS A 26 15.79 -11.93 -3.60
N GLU A 27 17.04 -11.48 -3.72
CA GLU A 27 17.62 -10.48 -2.82
C GLU A 27 16.91 -9.13 -2.93
N LYS A 28 16.58 -8.68 -4.16
CA LYS A 28 15.82 -7.44 -4.40
C LYS A 28 14.40 -7.49 -3.85
N GLU A 29 13.72 -8.62 -4.03
CA GLU A 29 12.37 -8.82 -3.50
C GLU A 29 12.36 -8.78 -1.96
N LEU A 30 13.33 -9.45 -1.33
CA LEU A 30 13.51 -9.40 0.12
C LEU A 30 13.82 -7.98 0.63
N GLU A 31 14.64 -7.22 -0.08
CA GLU A 31 14.93 -5.82 0.27
C GLU A 31 13.68 -4.94 0.14
N LEU A 32 12.89 -5.13 -0.92
CA LEU A 32 11.64 -4.42 -1.14
C LEU A 32 10.63 -4.72 -0.03
N GLU A 33 10.50 -5.98 0.36
CA GLU A 33 9.58 -6.38 1.44
C GLU A 33 10.01 -5.83 2.80
N LYS A 34 11.32 -5.77 3.09
CA LYS A 34 11.84 -5.10 4.28
C LYS A 34 11.50 -3.61 4.28
N LYS A 35 11.71 -2.91 3.16
CA LYS A 35 11.35 -1.50 3.01
C LYS A 35 9.84 -1.28 3.16
N TRP A 36 9.03 -2.15 2.56
CA TRP A 36 7.58 -2.11 2.68
C TRP A 36 7.16 -2.21 4.15
N LYS A 37 7.66 -3.21 4.87
CA LYS A 37 7.39 -3.40 6.30
C LYS A 37 7.79 -2.17 7.12
N GLU A 38 8.99 -1.65 6.89
CA GLU A 38 9.48 -0.43 7.56
C GLU A 38 8.55 0.77 7.32
N TYR A 39 8.04 0.95 6.10
CA TYR A 39 7.10 2.03 5.84
C TYR A 39 5.74 1.82 6.49
N VAL A 40 5.24 0.59 6.51
CA VAL A 40 3.99 0.25 7.21
C VAL A 40 4.10 0.52 8.71
N ASP A 41 5.23 0.15 9.32
CA ASP A 41 5.49 0.37 10.75
C ASP A 41 5.59 1.88 11.08
N ASN A 42 5.94 2.72 10.09
CA ASN A 42 6.05 4.18 10.22
C ASN A 42 4.78 4.94 9.80
N ILE A 43 3.66 4.26 9.55
CA ILE A 43 2.37 4.93 9.29
C ILE A 43 1.91 5.63 10.57
N ILE A 44 1.58 6.92 10.46
CA ILE A 44 1.16 7.75 11.59
C ILE A 44 -0.36 7.89 11.60
N TYR A 45 -0.98 7.66 12.75
CA TYR A 45 -2.41 7.79 12.96
C TYR A 45 -2.68 8.99 13.86
N SER A 46 -3.51 9.93 13.41
CA SER A 46 -3.90 11.06 14.23
C SER A 46 -4.90 10.69 15.33
N ASN A 47 -5.06 11.60 16.29
CA ASN A 47 -6.16 11.56 17.24
C ASN A 47 -7.50 11.65 16.52
N ARG A 48 -8.53 11.03 17.12
CA ARG A 48 -9.89 11.07 16.59
C ARG A 48 -10.55 12.38 16.98
N TYR A 49 -11.29 12.96 16.06
CA TYR A 49 -12.12 14.15 16.27
C TYR A 49 -13.51 13.89 15.69
N SER A 50 -14.55 14.54 16.17
CA SER A 50 -15.92 14.22 15.78
C SER A 50 -16.79 15.44 15.66
N ASP A 51 -17.76 15.38 14.76
CA ASP A 51 -18.93 16.26 14.77
C ASP A 51 -20.15 15.51 15.34
N ASP A 52 -21.36 15.99 15.06
CA ASP A 52 -22.60 15.38 15.55
C ASP A 52 -22.86 13.99 14.93
N VAL A 53 -22.43 13.75 13.69
CA VAL A 53 -22.78 12.59 12.86
C VAL A 53 -21.63 11.61 12.70
N TYR A 54 -20.41 12.12 12.47
CA TYR A 54 -19.23 11.35 12.12
C TYR A 54 -18.08 11.53 13.12
N GLU A 55 -17.25 10.50 13.20
CA GLU A 55 -15.91 10.55 13.78
C GLU A 55 -14.88 10.50 12.65
N TYR A 56 -13.82 11.27 12.77
CA TYR A 56 -12.81 11.51 11.77
C TYR A 56 -11.41 11.23 12.31
N ARG A 57 -10.52 10.91 11.39
CA ARG A 57 -9.09 10.74 11.61
C ARG A 57 -8.38 10.91 10.26
N HIS A 58 -7.19 11.47 10.28
CA HIS A 58 -6.26 11.36 9.15
C HIS A 58 -5.14 10.35 9.45
N VAL A 59 -4.69 9.67 8.39
CA VAL A 59 -3.55 8.76 8.40
C VAL A 59 -2.47 9.36 7.50
N ILE A 60 -1.23 9.41 7.99
CA ILE A 60 -0.11 9.97 7.26
C ILE A 60 0.84 8.83 6.88
N LEU A 61 1.00 8.63 5.58
CA LEU A 61 1.96 7.69 5.01
C LEU A 61 3.35 8.32 4.92
N PRO A 62 4.43 7.55 5.09
CA PRO A 62 5.76 8.03 4.75
C PRO A 62 5.82 8.45 3.27
N LYS A 63 6.37 9.63 2.95
CA LYS A 63 6.37 10.17 1.57
C LYS A 63 7.01 9.23 0.53
N GLN A 64 8.04 8.48 0.94
CA GLN A 64 8.70 7.51 0.06
C GLN A 64 7.85 6.26 -0.18
N PHE A 65 6.92 5.96 0.72
CA PHE A 65 6.03 4.80 0.60
C PHE A 65 5.09 4.93 -0.60
N LEU A 66 4.64 6.16 -0.91
CA LEU A 66 3.81 6.44 -2.09
C LEU A 66 4.41 5.89 -3.39
N LYS A 67 5.75 5.87 -3.53
CA LYS A 67 6.43 5.35 -4.72
C LYS A 67 6.34 3.82 -4.87
N LEU A 68 6.06 3.11 -3.77
CA LEU A 68 5.91 1.66 -3.73
C LEU A 68 4.46 1.21 -3.89
N ILE A 69 3.50 2.12 -3.71
CA ILE A 69 2.08 1.80 -3.85
C ILE A 69 1.77 1.55 -5.34
N PRO A 70 0.95 0.54 -5.66
CA PRO A 70 0.57 0.26 -7.04
C PRO A 70 -0.13 1.45 -7.72
N LYS A 71 0.26 1.74 -8.97
CA LYS A 71 -0.21 2.92 -9.72
C LYS A 71 -1.73 2.97 -9.91
N GLN A 72 -2.41 1.82 -9.93
CA GLN A 72 -3.87 1.74 -10.05
C GLN A 72 -4.65 2.28 -8.83
N LEU A 73 -3.96 2.53 -7.72
CA LEU A 73 -4.53 3.16 -6.53
C LEU A 73 -4.37 4.69 -6.54
N PHE A 74 -3.75 5.26 -7.57
CA PHE A 74 -3.62 6.70 -7.76
C PHE A 74 -4.71 7.23 -8.69
N GLU A 75 -5.02 8.51 -8.53
CA GLU A 75 -5.88 9.24 -9.46
C GLU A 75 -5.25 9.26 -10.87
N PRO A 76 -6.05 9.16 -11.95
CA PRO A 76 -5.56 9.06 -13.33
C PRO A 76 -4.99 10.38 -13.88
N ASN A 77 -5.15 11.48 -13.14
CA ASN A 77 -4.78 12.84 -13.57
C ASN A 77 -3.34 13.25 -13.23
N ASP A 78 -2.46 12.29 -12.89
CA ASP A 78 -1.08 12.52 -12.46
C ASP A 78 -0.93 13.49 -11.26
N SER A 79 -2.00 13.71 -10.48
CA SER A 79 -1.96 14.55 -9.27
C SER A 79 -1.02 14.02 -8.17
N GLY A 80 -0.56 12.77 -8.30
CA GLY A 80 0.25 12.09 -7.30
C GLY A 80 -0.54 11.70 -6.04
N SER A 81 -1.85 11.92 -6.02
CA SER A 81 -2.75 11.58 -4.92
C SER A 81 -3.36 10.19 -5.12
N LEU A 82 -3.58 9.48 -4.02
CA LEU A 82 -4.36 8.26 -4.03
C LEU A 82 -5.82 8.59 -4.35
N ARG A 83 -6.48 7.72 -5.11
CA ARG A 83 -7.93 7.79 -5.29
C ARG A 83 -8.65 7.40 -4.01
N ILE A 84 -9.97 7.55 -3.98
CA ILE A 84 -10.78 6.94 -2.93
C ILE A 84 -10.56 5.42 -2.92
N LEU A 85 -10.22 4.89 -1.75
CA LEU A 85 -9.80 3.51 -1.54
C LEU A 85 -10.90 2.78 -0.77
N ALA A 86 -11.28 1.60 -1.25
CA ALA A 86 -12.14 0.70 -0.50
C ALA A 86 -11.39 0.10 0.70
N GLU A 87 -12.14 -0.49 1.65
CA GLU A 87 -11.56 -1.08 2.86
C GLU A 87 -10.45 -2.10 2.57
N GLU A 88 -10.68 -2.99 1.62
CA GLU A 88 -9.70 -4.00 1.22
C GLU A 88 -8.43 -3.37 0.64
N GLU A 89 -8.57 -2.26 -0.08
CA GLU A 89 -7.45 -1.58 -0.76
C GLU A 89 -6.57 -0.82 0.24
N TRP A 90 -7.18 -0.05 1.15
CA TRP A 90 -6.39 0.67 2.16
C TRP A 90 -5.81 -0.28 3.22
N ARG A 91 -6.48 -1.39 3.53
CA ARG A 91 -5.88 -2.46 4.36
C ARG A 91 -4.73 -3.15 3.63
N GLY A 92 -4.86 -3.34 2.32
CA GLY A 92 -3.83 -3.94 1.47
C GLY A 92 -2.52 -3.15 1.44
N ILE A 93 -2.57 -1.82 1.57
CA ILE A 93 -1.37 -0.98 1.69
C ILE A 93 -0.80 -0.93 3.12
N GLY A 94 -1.38 -1.66 4.07
CA GLY A 94 -0.87 -1.78 5.44
C GLY A 94 -1.47 -0.80 6.45
N ILE A 95 -2.50 -0.03 6.09
CA ILE A 95 -3.22 0.80 7.06
C ILE A 95 -4.07 -0.13 7.95
N ILE A 96 -3.89 -0.02 9.27
CA ILE A 96 -4.59 -0.86 10.26
C ILE A 96 -5.38 0.05 11.20
N GLN A 97 -6.70 -0.09 11.17
CA GLN A 97 -7.62 0.56 12.09
C GLN A 97 -8.83 -0.34 12.37
N SER A 98 -9.63 0.07 13.35
CA SER A 98 -10.88 -0.62 13.71
C SER A 98 -11.86 -0.67 12.53
N ILE A 99 -12.93 -1.46 12.66
CA ILE A 99 -13.99 -1.52 11.64
C ILE A 99 -14.74 -0.18 11.49
N GLY A 100 -15.31 0.04 10.30
CA GLY A 100 -16.26 1.12 10.01
C GLY A 100 -15.64 2.42 9.48
N TRP A 101 -14.32 2.48 9.30
CA TRP A 101 -13.65 3.64 8.72
C TRP A 101 -13.69 3.63 7.19
N GLU A 102 -14.13 4.75 6.62
CA GLU A 102 -14.23 5.00 5.19
C GLU A 102 -13.21 6.07 4.77
N HIS A 103 -12.40 5.80 3.75
CA HIS A 103 -11.59 6.83 3.09
C HIS A 103 -12.55 7.68 2.26
N TYR A 104 -12.80 8.93 2.65
CA TYR A 104 -13.94 9.69 2.10
C TYR A 104 -13.54 10.86 1.21
N GLU A 105 -12.30 11.35 1.32
CA GLU A 105 -11.85 12.53 0.59
C GLU A 105 -10.35 12.48 0.30
N VAL A 106 -9.97 12.97 -0.88
CA VAL A 106 -8.58 13.06 -1.33
C VAL A 106 -8.02 14.44 -1.00
N HIS A 107 -6.93 14.46 -0.23
CA HIS A 107 -6.26 15.70 0.12
C HIS A 107 -5.13 16.04 -0.86
N ALA A 108 -5.47 16.70 -1.97
CA ALA A 108 -4.52 16.99 -3.06
C ALA A 108 -3.24 17.77 -2.65
N PRO A 109 -3.25 18.74 -1.71
CA PRO A 109 -2.03 19.44 -1.30
C PRO A 109 -0.99 18.53 -0.64
N GLU A 110 -1.43 17.53 0.11
CA GLU A 110 -0.57 16.57 0.80
C GLU A 110 -1.00 15.12 0.45
N PRO A 111 -0.55 14.56 -0.68
CA PRO A 111 -1.02 13.26 -1.19
C PRO A 111 -0.69 12.04 -0.32
N HIS A 112 0.11 12.25 0.72
CA HIS A 112 0.49 11.26 1.72
C HIS A 112 -0.44 11.27 2.94
N VAL A 113 -1.42 12.17 2.98
CA VAL A 113 -2.43 12.28 4.03
C VAL A 113 -3.75 11.74 3.51
N LEU A 114 -4.27 10.70 4.17
CA LEU A 114 -5.56 10.08 3.84
C LEU A 114 -6.59 10.43 4.90
N LEU A 115 -7.77 10.85 4.46
CA LEU A 115 -8.86 11.30 5.33
C LEU A 115 -9.89 10.20 5.53
N PHE A 116 -10.07 9.78 6.79
CA PHE A 116 -11.03 8.76 7.15
C PHE A 116 -12.17 9.33 7.98
N ARG A 117 -13.38 8.80 7.77
CA ARG A 117 -14.54 9.04 8.63
C ARG A 117 -15.26 7.75 8.96
N ARG A 118 -16.03 7.71 10.04
CA ARG A 118 -16.96 6.65 10.38
C ARG A 118 -18.21 7.22 11.04
N LEU A 119 -19.35 6.57 10.86
CA LEU A 119 -20.59 6.96 11.55
C LEU A 119 -20.46 6.73 13.05
N LYS A 120 -21.04 7.64 13.83
CA LYS A 120 -21.14 7.47 15.29
C LYS A 120 -22.29 6.50 15.60
N GLU A 121 -22.08 5.64 16.60
CA GLU A 121 -23.10 4.68 17.06
C GLU A 121 -24.45 5.36 17.41
N SER A 122 -24.42 6.60 17.87
CA SER A 122 -25.61 7.40 18.15
C SER A 122 -26.40 7.76 16.89
N ALA A 123 -25.72 8.01 15.77
CA ALA A 123 -26.34 8.32 14.48
C ALA A 123 -26.85 7.04 13.78
N ASP A 124 -26.11 5.93 13.90
CA ASP A 124 -26.53 4.63 13.33
C ASP A 124 -27.87 4.14 13.87
N LYS A 125 -28.10 4.32 15.19
CA LYS A 125 -29.38 3.96 15.83
C LYS A 125 -30.57 4.79 15.34
N ALA A 126 -30.35 6.01 14.86
CA ALA A 126 -31.40 6.83 14.25
C ALA A 126 -31.73 6.32 12.85
N ASN A 127 -30.70 5.93 12.09
CA ASN A 127 -30.88 5.44 10.72
C ASN A 127 -31.52 4.04 10.66
N SER A 128 -31.20 3.16 11.64
CA SER A 128 -31.79 1.81 11.72
C SER A 128 -33.26 1.80 12.16
N ARG A 129 -33.76 2.87 12.80
CA ARG A 129 -35.17 3.01 13.22
C ARG A 129 -36.08 3.56 12.12
N THR A 130 -35.51 4.02 11.00
CA THR A 130 -36.23 4.66 9.91
C THR A 130 -36.30 3.77 8.65
N LYS A 131 -35.84 2.52 8.74
CA LYS A 131 -35.99 1.48 7.70
C LYS A 131 -37.00 0.42 8.13
#